data_AF-A0A949RQN0-F1
#
_entry.id   AF-A0A949RQN0-F1
#
_cell.length_a   1.000
_cell.length_b   1.000
_cell.length_c   1.000
_cell.angle_alpha   90.00
_cell.angle_beta   90.00
_cell.angle_gamma   90.00
#
_symmetry.space_group_name_H-M   'P 1'
#
loop_
_entity.id
_entity.type
_entity.pdbx_description
1 polymer ?
#
loop_
_entity_poly.entity_id
_entity_poly.type
_entity_poly.pdbx_seq_one_letter_code
_entity_poly.pdbx_strand_id
1 'polypeptide(L)'
;MTHDELDRKLDILFREYRQACPDPDGSPNFMPQLWQKIEARQTLPLVLGRWTRMFVSFAAALCLAMAVVLVAPYHQSQVVQTTYVEALEREHPNDMLAYSDVVPDNIGDPSWR
;
A
#
# COMPACT_ATOMS: atom_id res chain seq x y z
N MET A 1 16.55 45.33 4.41
CA MET A 1 15.57 45.25 5.50
C MET A 1 16.25 45.73 6.76
N THR A 2 15.90 46.92 7.23
CA THR A 2 16.50 47.56 8.41
C THR A 2 15.83 47.04 9.68
N HIS A 3 16.49 47.17 10.84
CA HIS A 3 15.96 46.71 12.14
C HIS A 3 14.56 47.28 12.43
N ASP A 4 14.36 48.57 12.12
CA ASP A 4 13.07 49.27 12.27
C ASP A 4 11.93 48.66 11.42
N GLU A 5 12.27 48.08 10.27
CA GLU A 5 11.30 47.45 9.38
C GLU A 5 10.85 46.08 9.91
N LEU A 6 11.74 45.39 10.63
CA LEU A 6 11.45 44.12 11.30
C LEU A 6 10.54 44.34 12.51
N ASP A 7 10.85 45.32 13.35
CA ASP A 7 10.05 45.66 14.53
C ASP A 7 8.62 46.06 14.14
N ARG A 8 8.48 46.85 13.07
CA ARG A 8 7.17 47.24 12.55
C ARG A 8 6.35 46.05 12.07
N LYS A 9 6.97 45.09 11.38
CA LYS A 9 6.31 43.84 10.94
C LYS A 9 5.89 42.99 12.14
N LEU A 10 6.73 42.93 13.18
CA LEU A 10 6.44 42.18 14.39
C LEU A 10 5.25 42.77 15.15
N ASP A 11 5.19 44.10 15.26
CA ASP A 11 4.06 44.81 15.88
C ASP A 11 2.74 44.57 15.15
N ILE A 12 2.77 44.55 13.81
CA ILE A 12 1.60 44.22 12.99
C ILE A 12 1.16 42.79 13.26
N LEU A 13 2.10 41.83 13.26
CA LEU A 13 1.82 40.43 13.52
C LEU A 13 1.20 40.21 14.91
N PHE A 14 1.75 40.84 15.96
CA PHE A 14 1.20 40.73 17.31
C PHE A 14 -0.18 41.36 17.45
N ARG A 15 -0.45 42.44 16.70
CA ARG A 15 -1.77 43.06 16.68
C ARG A 15 -2.80 42.16 16.01
N GLU A 16 -2.48 41.59 14.86
CA GLU A 16 -3.34 40.63 14.17
C GLU A 16 -3.59 39.38 15.03
N TYR A 17 -2.54 38.87 15.67
CA TYR A 17 -2.65 37.73 16.60
C TYR A 17 -3.58 38.04 17.79
N ARG A 18 -3.42 39.22 18.41
CA ARG A 18 -4.28 39.65 19.52
C ARG A 18 -5.72 39.91 19.07
N GLN A 19 -5.96 40.30 17.81
CA GLN A 19 -7.32 40.41 17.28
C GLN A 19 -7.96 39.06 16.98
N ALA A 20 -7.16 38.06 16.57
CA ALA A 20 -7.63 36.72 16.26
C ALA A 20 -7.89 35.87 17.53
N CYS A 21 -7.16 36.14 18.62
CA CYS A 21 -7.40 35.51 19.91
C CYS A 21 -8.37 36.35 20.76
N PRO A 22 -9.61 35.88 21.03
CA PRO A 22 -10.48 36.56 21.98
C PRO A 22 -9.80 36.62 23.35
N ASP A 23 -9.97 37.74 24.07
CA ASP A 23 -9.43 37.88 25.43
C ASP A 23 -9.91 36.70 26.28
N PRO A 24 -8.99 35.99 26.96
CA PRO A 24 -9.39 34.86 27.81
C PRO A 24 -10.33 35.38 28.89
N ASP A 25 -11.49 34.73 29.02
CA ASP A 25 -12.48 35.06 30.04
C ASP A 25 -11.78 35.12 31.41
N GLY A 26 -11.73 36.31 32.04
CA GLY A 26 -11.25 36.50 33.40
C GLY A 26 -12.18 35.89 34.46
N SER A 27 -13.10 35.03 34.04
CA SER A 27 -14.05 34.34 34.89
C SER A 27 -13.32 33.35 35.80
N PRO A 28 -13.65 33.28 37.11
CA PRO A 28 -13.14 32.26 38.01
C PRO A 28 -13.38 30.81 37.51
N ASN A 29 -14.35 30.63 36.61
CA ASN A 29 -14.69 29.34 36.01
C ASN A 29 -13.91 29.02 34.73
N PHE A 30 -13.03 29.91 34.26
CA PHE A 30 -12.24 29.70 33.05
C PHE A 30 -11.33 28.47 33.17
N MET A 31 -10.56 28.36 34.25
CA MET A 31 -9.62 27.26 34.45
C MET A 31 -10.30 25.88 34.56
N PRO A 32 -11.36 25.70 35.37
CA PRO A 32 -12.10 24.44 35.42
C PRO A 32 -12.66 23.99 34.06
N GLN A 33 -13.27 24.91 33.31
CA GLN A 33 -13.85 24.59 32.01
C GLN A 33 -12.80 24.32 30.92
N LEU A 34 -11.65 25.01 31.00
CA LEU A 34 -10.53 24.77 30.09
C LEU A 34 -9.92 23.37 30.32
N TRP A 35 -9.73 22.98 31.58
CA TRP A 35 -9.24 21.66 31.94
C TRP A 35 -10.15 20.54 31.43
N GLN A 36 -11.46 20.66 31.64
CA GLN A 36 -12.44 19.69 31.13
C GLN A 36 -12.37 19.53 29.60
N LYS A 37 -12.16 20.62 28.86
CA LYS A 37 -12.00 20.57 27.39
C LYS A 37 -10.71 19.88 26.97
N ILE A 38 -9.62 20.08 27.71
CA ILE A 38 -8.33 19.41 27.46
C ILE A 38 -8.45 17.91 27.71
N GLU A 39 -9.05 17.52 28.83
CA GLU A 39 -9.27 16.11 29.18
C GLU A 39 -10.20 15.40 28.18
N ALA A 40 -11.28 16.06 27.76
CA ALA A 40 -12.17 15.54 26.73
C ALA A 40 -11.42 15.23 25.42
N ARG A 41 -10.48 16.09 25.01
CA ARG A 41 -9.66 15.90 23.79
C ARG A 41 -8.53 14.88 23.97
N GLN A 42 -8.01 14.72 25.18
CA GLN A 42 -7.00 13.68 25.50
C GLN A 42 -7.55 12.25 25.47
N THR A 43 -8.87 12.05 25.45
CA THR A 43 -9.45 10.70 25.25
C THR A 43 -9.29 10.18 23.82
N LEU A 44 -9.11 11.07 22.83
CA LEU A 44 -8.94 10.70 21.42
C LEU A 44 -7.71 9.83 21.13
N PRO A 45 -6.48 10.14 21.62
CA PRO A 45 -5.32 9.25 21.42
C PRO A 45 -5.50 7.88 22.07
N LEU A 46 -6.24 7.77 23.17
CA LEU A 46 -6.56 6.48 23.80
C LEU A 46 -7.52 5.64 22.94
N VAL A 47 -8.53 6.27 22.35
CA VAL A 47 -9.45 5.60 21.42
C VAL A 47 -8.71 5.19 20.15
N LEU A 48 -7.91 6.07 19.55
CA LEU A 48 -7.09 5.79 18.38
C LEU A 48 -6.14 4.60 18.60
N GLY A 49 -5.52 4.50 19.78
CA GLY A 49 -4.67 3.35 20.13
C GLY A 49 -5.39 2.01 20.16
N ARG A 50 -6.68 1.98 20.54
CA ARG A 50 -7.50 0.75 20.49
C ARG A 50 -7.78 0.34 19.04
N TRP A 51 -8.08 1.30 18.18
CA TRP A 51 -8.38 1.08 16.76
C TRP A 51 -7.17 0.61 15.96
N THR A 52 -5.98 1.16 16.20
CA THR A 52 -4.75 0.71 15.52
C THR A 52 -4.41 -0.73 15.88
N ARG A 53 -4.60 -1.13 17.15
CA ARG A 53 -4.34 -2.51 17.59
C ARG A 53 -5.28 -3.51 16.93
N MET A 54 -6.56 -3.15 16.78
CA MET A 54 -7.54 -3.94 16.03
C MET A 54 -7.15 -4.03 14.53
N PHE A 55 -6.79 -2.91 13.92
CA PHE A 55 -6.40 -2.86 12.51
C PHE A 55 -5.16 -3.72 12.21
N VAL A 56 -4.10 -3.59 13.03
CA VAL A 56 -2.88 -4.39 12.90
C VAL A 56 -3.18 -5.87 13.10
N SER A 57 -4.03 -6.23 14.06
CA SER A 57 -4.44 -7.62 14.26
C SER A 57 -5.20 -8.19 13.05
N PHE A 58 -6.06 -7.38 12.43
CA PHE A 58 -6.83 -7.77 11.25
C PHE A 58 -5.93 -7.94 10.02
N ALA A 59 -5.02 -6.99 9.79
CA ALA A 59 -4.05 -7.07 8.71
C ALA A 59 -3.15 -8.31 8.85
N ALA A 60 -2.69 -8.60 10.07
CA ALA A 60 -1.91 -9.80 10.36
C ALA A 60 -2.71 -11.09 10.09
N ALA A 61 -3.97 -11.15 10.53
CA ALA A 61 -4.85 -12.29 10.28
C ALA A 61 -5.13 -12.50 8.78
N LEU A 62 -5.38 -11.43 8.02
CA LEU A 62 -5.56 -11.49 6.57
C LEU A 62 -4.29 -11.95 5.85
N CYS A 63 -3.13 -11.46 6.28
CA CYS A 63 -1.85 -11.88 5.72
C CYS A 63 -1.60 -13.37 5.97
N LEU A 64 -1.91 -13.85 7.18
CA LEU A 64 -1.87 -15.28 7.52
C LEU A 64 -2.86 -16.10 6.68
N ALA A 65 -4.10 -15.63 6.53
CA ALA A 65 -5.11 -16.30 5.72
C ALA A 65 -4.68 -16.42 4.25
N MET A 66 -4.11 -15.35 3.68
CA MET A 66 -3.56 -15.36 2.33
C MET A 66 -2.42 -16.37 2.20
N ALA A 67 -1.50 -16.40 3.16
CA ALA A 67 -0.39 -17.36 3.18
C ALA A 67 -0.91 -18.81 3.25
N VAL A 68 -1.95 -19.08 4.03
CA VAL A 68 -2.59 -20.40 4.11
C VAL A 68 -3.23 -20.78 2.77
N VAL A 69 -3.91 -19.86 2.09
CA VAL A 69 -4.49 -20.11 0.75
C VAL A 69 -3.40 -20.45 -0.28
N LEU A 70 -2.25 -19.80 -0.21
CA LEU A 70 -1.12 -20.04 -1.12
C LEU A 70 -0.42 -21.38 -0.86
N VAL A 71 -0.31 -21.80 0.40
CA VAL A 71 0.31 -23.09 0.78
C VAL A 71 -0.66 -24.25 0.61
N ALA A 72 -1.97 -24.01 0.71
CA ALA A 72 -2.97 -25.03 0.44
C ALA A 72 -2.85 -25.46 -1.04
N PRO A 73 -2.67 -26.76 -1.33
CA PRO A 73 -2.63 -27.25 -2.70
C PRO A 73 -4.00 -27.01 -3.35
N TYR A 74 -4.12 -25.90 -4.09
CA TYR A 74 -5.29 -25.55 -4.87
C TYR A 74 -5.29 -26.42 -6.14
N HIS A 75 -5.88 -27.61 -6.03
CA HIS A 75 -5.91 -28.68 -7.04
C HIS A 75 -6.55 -28.31 -8.41
N GLN A 76 -6.98 -27.07 -8.62
CA GLN A 76 -7.63 -26.66 -9.88
C GLN A 76 -6.64 -26.31 -11.00
N SER A 77 -5.40 -25.93 -10.69
CA SER A 77 -4.43 -25.55 -11.72
C SER A 77 -3.95 -26.74 -12.57
N GLN A 78 -3.86 -27.93 -11.99
CA GLN A 78 -3.38 -29.10 -12.73
C GLN A 78 -4.38 -29.61 -13.77
N VAL A 79 -5.69 -29.58 -13.48
CA VAL A 79 -6.74 -30.02 -14.43
C VAL A 79 -6.88 -29.06 -15.63
N VAL A 80 -6.66 -27.76 -15.41
CA VAL A 80 -6.69 -26.76 -16.49
C VAL A 80 -5.43 -26.85 -17.36
N GLN A 81 -4.26 -27.11 -16.77
CA GLN A 81 -3.01 -27.30 -17.51
C GLN A 81 -3.04 -28.59 -18.36
N THR A 82 -3.58 -29.70 -17.85
CA THR A 82 -3.72 -30.93 -18.65
C THR A 82 -4.62 -30.74 -19.85
N THR A 83 -5.72 -29.99 -19.69
CA THR A 83 -6.67 -29.72 -20.79
C THR A 83 -6.06 -28.76 -21.83
N TYR A 84 -5.26 -27.77 -21.41
CA TYR A 84 -4.59 -26.84 -22.33
C TYR A 84 -3.50 -27.52 -23.16
N VAL A 85 -2.67 -28.37 -22.55
CA VAL A 85 -1.65 -29.16 -23.26
C VAL A 85 -2.29 -30.13 -24.23
N GLU A 86 -3.38 -30.79 -23.85
CA GLU A 86 -4.13 -31.70 -24.73
C GLU A 86 -4.80 -30.97 -25.92
N ALA A 87 -5.29 -29.74 -25.71
CA ALA A 87 -5.81 -28.90 -26.79
C ALA A 87 -4.70 -28.47 -27.76
N LEU A 88 -3.52 -28.11 -27.23
CA LEU A 88 -2.36 -27.71 -28.01
C LEU A 88 -1.79 -28.88 -28.84
N GLU A 89 -1.69 -30.08 -28.26
CA GLU A 89 -1.29 -31.30 -28.96
C GLU A 89 -2.25 -31.67 -30.09
N ARG A 90 -3.54 -31.36 -29.94
CA ARG A 90 -4.55 -31.61 -30.98
C ARG A 90 -4.44 -30.63 -32.16
N GLU A 91 -3.95 -29.42 -31.93
CA GLU A 91 -3.84 -28.37 -32.95
C GLU A 91 -2.51 -28.41 -33.72
N HIS A 92 -1.41 -28.82 -33.06
CA HIS A 92 -0.06 -28.81 -33.64
C HIS A 92 0.58 -30.18 -34.04
N PRO A 93 -0.14 -31.30 -34.29
CA PRO A 93 0.53 -32.55 -34.67
C PRO A 93 1.16 -32.48 -36.07
N ASN A 94 0.62 -31.62 -36.96
CA ASN A 94 1.12 -31.44 -38.32
C ASN A 94 2.32 -30.48 -38.41
N ASP A 95 2.46 -29.54 -37.46
CA ASP A 95 3.55 -28.56 -37.49
C ASP A 95 4.89 -29.19 -37.10
N MET A 96 4.88 -30.19 -36.21
CA MET A 96 6.05 -30.98 -35.86
C MET A 96 6.54 -31.85 -37.04
N LEU A 97 5.62 -32.36 -37.86
CA LEU A 97 5.94 -33.08 -39.09
C LEU A 97 6.52 -32.14 -40.16
N ALA A 98 5.95 -30.94 -40.31
CA ALA A 98 6.48 -29.91 -41.21
C ALA A 98 7.89 -29.43 -40.79
N TYR A 99 8.19 -29.34 -39.49
CA TYR A 99 9.54 -29.00 -39.04
C TYR A 99 10.55 -30.13 -39.34
N SER A 100 10.14 -31.41 -39.24
CA SER A 100 11.04 -32.52 -39.59
C SER A 100 11.38 -32.64 -41.09
N ASP A 101 10.53 -32.10 -41.97
CA ASP A 101 10.75 -32.11 -43.43
C ASP A 101 11.61 -30.92 -43.92
N VAL A 102 11.70 -29.85 -43.12
CA VAL A 102 12.47 -28.64 -43.45
C VAL A 102 13.94 -28.73 -42.99
N VAL A 103 14.35 -29.80 -42.29
CA VAL A 103 15.76 -30.06 -42.03
C VAL A 103 16.41 -30.54 -43.35
N PRO A 104 17.29 -29.75 -43.99
CA PRO A 104 17.97 -30.21 -45.18
C PRO A 104 18.89 -31.37 -44.81
N ASP A 105 18.80 -32.48 -45.54
CA ASP A 105 19.67 -33.67 -45.48
C ASP A 105 21.12 -33.37 -45.93
N ASN A 106 21.58 -32.12 -45.80
CA ASN A 106 22.97 -31.73 -46.02
C ASN A 106 23.69 -31.65 -44.67
N ILE A 107 23.80 -32.81 -44.00
CA ILE A 107 24.88 -33.04 -43.07
C ILE A 107 26.05 -33.49 -43.94
N GLY A 108 26.90 -32.51 -44.28
CA GLY A 108 27.97 -32.64 -45.25
C GLY A 108 28.76 -33.94 -45.14
N ASP A 109 28.87 -34.62 -46.28
CA ASP A 109 29.89 -35.62 -46.53
C ASP A 109 31.27 -35.00 -46.27
N PRO A 110 32.04 -35.48 -45.27
CA PRO A 110 33.40 -35.01 -45.06
C PRO A 110 34.30 -35.67 -46.11
N SER A 111 34.36 -35.09 -47.31
CA SER A 111 35.33 -35.46 -48.34
C SER A 111 36.73 -34.99 -47.96
N TRP A 112 37.35 -35.65 -46.99
CA TRP A 112 38.79 -35.71 -46.81
C TRP A 112 39.17 -37.15 -46.43
N ARG A 113 39.30 -38.01 -47.43
CA ARG A 113 40.06 -39.26 -47.33
C ARG A 113 40.60 -39.62 -48.70
#